data_AF-A0A7V4G6U7-F1
#
_entry.id   AF-A0A7V4G6U7-F1
#
_cell.length_a   1.000
_cell.length_b   1.000
_cell.length_c   1.000
_cell.angle_alpha   90.00
_cell.angle_beta   90.00
_cell.angle_gamma   90.00
#
_symmetry.space_group_name_H-M   'P 1'
#
loop_
_entity.id
_entity.type
_entity.pdbx_description
1 polymer ?
#
loop_
_entity_poly.entity_id
_entity_poly.type
_entity_poly.pdbx_seq_one_letter_code
_entity_poly.pdbx_strand_id
1 'polypeptide(L)' 'VIASGGAGRPEHLAEVLTRGKADAALIASMIHYGTYTISGIKTYLSQQGIPMRLTW' A
#
# COMPACT_ATOMS: atom_id res chain seq x y z
N VAL A 1 7.40 9.69 -8.73
CA VAL A 1 8.15 8.46 -8.38
C VAL A 1 7.18 7.37 -7.96
N ILE A 2 7.28 6.18 -8.54
CA ILE A 2 6.54 4.98 -8.11
C ILE A 2 7.52 4.07 -7.37
N ALA A 3 7.26 3.80 -6.09
CA ALA A 3 8.00 2.81 -5.32
C ALA A 3 7.58 1.40 -5.76
N SER A 4 8.54 0.54 -6.08
CA SER A 4 8.29 -0.82 -6.57
C SER A 4 9.35 -1.79 -6.02
N GLY A 5 8.91 -2.95 -5.56
CA GLY A 5 9.75 -4.01 -5.00
C GLY A 5 9.93 -3.95 -3.47
N GLY A 6 10.03 -5.11 -2.82
CA GLY A 6 10.35 -5.24 -1.39
C GLY A 6 9.20 -5.07 -0.39
N ALA A 7 8.02 -4.62 -0.82
CA ALA A 7 6.85 -4.55 0.05
C ALA A 7 6.32 -5.95 0.43
N GLY A 8 6.11 -6.19 1.73
CA GLY A 8 5.60 -7.46 2.25
C GLY A 8 4.49 -7.34 3.28
N ARG A 9 4.26 -6.13 3.80
CA ARG A 9 3.21 -5.81 4.77
C ARG A 9 2.72 -4.37 4.55
N PRO A 10 1.47 -4.01 4.93
CA PRO A 10 0.88 -2.69 4.68
C PRO A 10 1.70 -1.50 5.20
N GLU A 11 2.48 -1.70 6.26
CA GLU A 11 3.39 -0.72 6.85
C GLU A 11 4.47 -0.25 5.86
N HIS A 12 4.98 -1.15 5.01
CA HIS A 12 5.98 -0.77 3.99
C HIS A 12 5.39 0.22 2.99
N LEU A 13 4.09 0.10 2.67
CA LEU A 13 3.40 1.04 1.79
C LEU A 13 3.21 2.39 2.48
N ALA A 14 2.82 2.38 3.75
CA ALA A 14 2.67 3.61 4.52
C ALA A 14 4.00 4.37 4.61
N GLU A 15 5.11 3.66 4.82
CA GLU A 15 6.45 4.26 4.87
C GLU A 15 6.84 4.94 3.57
N VAL A 16 6.70 4.27 2.42
CA VAL A 16 7.09 4.84 1.13
C VAL A 16 6.19 6.00 0.70
N LEU A 17 4.89 5.94 1.02
CA LEU A 17 3.93 7.01 0.68
C LEU A 17 4.06 8.24 1.58
N THR A 18 4.65 8.11 2.77
CA THR A 18 4.82 9.21 3.72
C THR A 18 6.27 9.69 3.79
N ARG A 19 7.12 8.95 4.49
CA ARG A 19 8.55 9.27 4.71
C ARG A 19 9.34 9.19 3.41
N GLY A 20 9.06 8.17 2.60
CA GLY A 20 9.71 7.96 1.31
C GLY A 20 9.25 8.93 0.21
N LYS A 21 8.15 9.66 0.43
CA LYS A 21 7.57 10.64 -0.51
C LYS A 21 7.34 10.09 -1.93
N ALA A 22 7.07 8.79 -2.05
CA ALA A 22 6.65 8.20 -3.31
C ALA A 22 5.22 8.64 -3.65
N ASP A 23 4.96 8.92 -4.93
CA ASP A 23 3.62 9.30 -5.39
C ASP A 23 2.68 8.08 -5.46
N ALA A 24 3.24 6.88 -5.64
CA ALA A 24 2.51 5.62 -5.66
C ALA A 24 3.38 4.44 -5.22
N ALA A 25 2.74 3.34 -4.83
CA ALA A 25 3.38 2.06 -4.53
C ALA A 25 2.80 0.94 -5.41
N LEU A 26 3.67 0.18 -6.07
CA LEU A 26 3.31 -1.02 -6.84
C LEU A 26 3.60 -2.27 -6.00
N ILE A 27 2.60 -3.14 -5.88
CA ILE A 27 2.70 -4.42 -5.16
C ILE A 27 2.19 -5.58 -6.01
N ALA A 28 2.77 -6.76 -5.81
CA ALA A 28 2.36 -7.98 -6.51
C ALA A 28 2.19 -9.16 -5.53
N SER A 29 3.28 -9.62 -4.90
CA SER A 29 3.28 -10.80 -4.03
C SER A 29 2.27 -10.73 -2.88
N MET A 30 2.08 -9.55 -2.28
CA MET A 30 1.13 -9.32 -1.17
C MET A 30 -0.31 -9.70 -1.52
N ILE A 31 -0.70 -9.56 -2.80
CA ILE A 31 -2.06 -9.88 -3.29
C ILE A 31 -2.10 -11.16 -4.11
N HIS A 32 -1.01 -11.52 -4.81
CA HIS A 32 -0.95 -12.70 -5.66
C HIS A 32 -1.08 -14.00 -4.87
N TYR A 33 -0.52 -14.04 -3.66
CA TYR A 33 -0.62 -15.19 -2.76
C TYR A 33 -1.77 -15.10 -1.75
N GLY A 34 -2.62 -14.08 -1.85
CA GLY A 34 -3.77 -13.90 -0.95
C GLY A 34 -3.41 -13.52 0.49
N THR A 35 -2.15 -13.17 0.78
CA THR A 35 -1.72 -12.72 2.13
C THR A 35 -2.51 -11.50 2.60
N TYR A 36 -2.82 -10.59 1.68
CA TYR A 36 -3.65 -9.41 1.92
C TYR A 36 -4.63 -9.19 0.77
N THR A 37 -5.78 -8.59 1.07
CA THR A 37 -6.73 -8.14 0.06
C THR A 37 -6.50 -6.67 -0.28
N ILE A 38 -6.85 -6.26 -1.51
CA ILE A 38 -6.71 -4.85 -1.89
C ILE A 38 -7.56 -3.93 -0.98
N SER A 39 -8.78 -4.36 -0.63
CA SER A 39 -9.65 -3.62 0.30
C SER A 39 -9.01 -3.49 1.69
N GLY A 40 -8.41 -4.58 2.21
CA GLY A 40 -7.73 -4.56 3.51
C GLY A 40 -6.53 -3.60 3.52
N ILE A 41 -5.72 -3.63 2.46
CA ILE A 41 -4.57 -2.71 2.31
C ILE A 41 -5.05 -1.25 2.25
N LYS A 42 -6.04 -0.94 1.41
CA LYS A 42 -6.60 0.41 1.29
C LYS A 42 -7.20 0.91 2.61
N THR A 43 -7.93 0.04 3.31
CA THR A 43 -8.52 0.37 4.61
C THR A 43 -7.43 0.69 5.64
N TYR A 44 -6.39 -0.14 5.72
CA TYR A 44 -5.24 0.11 6.59
C TYR A 44 -4.59 1.47 6.29
N LEU A 45 -4.27 1.74 5.02
CA LEU A 45 -3.63 3.00 4.62
C LEU A 45 -4.53 4.21 4.94
N SER A 46 -5.83 4.08 4.72
CA SER A 46 -6.80 5.12 5.10
C SER A 46 -6.84 5.37 6.60
N GLN A 47 -6.74 4.34 7.43
CA GLN A 47 -6.66 4.46 8.89
C GLN A 47 -5.36 5.14 9.36
N GLN A 48 -4.29 5.03 8.57
CA GLN A 48 -3.03 5.76 8.79
C GLN A 48 -3.10 7.22 8.30
N GLY A 49 -4.27 7.71 7.87
CA GLY A 49 -4.46 9.07 7.38
C GLY A 49 -3.97 9.29 5.94
N ILE A 50 -3.63 8.23 5.21
CA ILE A 50 -3.20 8.32 3.81
C ILE A 50 -4.46 8.31 2.93
N PRO A 51 -4.71 9.34 2.09
CA PRO A 51 -5.90 9.40 1.26
C PRO A 51 -6.00 8.21 0.29
N MET A 52 -7.05 7.41 0.43
CA MET A 52 -7.28 6.21 -0.38
C MET A 52 -8.64 6.26 -1.06
N ARG A 53 -8.70 5.77 -2.32
CA ARG A 53 -9.97 5.49 -2.99
C ARG A 53 -10.53 4.15 -2.49
N LEU A 54 -11.52 4.21 -1.61
CA LEU A 54 -12.15 3.03 -1.00
C LEU A 54 -13.22 2.38 -1.89
N THR A 55 -13.72 3.09 -2.89
CA THR A 55 -14.63 2.57 -3.91
C THR A 55 -13.86 2.11 -5.15
N TRP A 56 -14.47 1.20 -5.91
CA TRP A 56 -13.91 0.69 -7.17
C TRP A 56 -14.35 1.52 -8.36
#